data_AF-A0A950WQT9-F1
#
_entry.id   AF-A0A950WQT9-F1
#
_cell.length_a   1.000
_cell.length_b   1.000
_cell.length_c   1.000
_cell.angle_alpha   90.00
_cell.angle_beta   90.00
_cell.angle_gamma   90.00
#
_symmetry.space_group_name_H-M   'P 1'
#
loop_
_entity.id
_entity.type
_entity.pdbx_description
1 polymer ?
#
loop_
_entity_poly.entity_id
_entity_poly.type
_entity_poly.pdbx_seq_one_letter_code
_entity_poly.pdbx_strand_id
1 'polypeptide(L)'
;MASGSSFLWADTMTNLRGVTGSDSSSASEPAILLGGYTAPNDGGGGLFYWDASSSSGDDGGTIIVPTGSTTGRWKRIYTGPLDIRWFGASTSAADNEASIELAIKAAGTPGAAILIPAGTYNLTSLTVPANVALQFENGAVLNPTGIVTILGPVIAHESQQIFAPSARISFFSGLVGNSHTYEVYAAWFGAV
;
A
#
# COMPACT_ATOMS: atom_id res chain seq x y z
N MET A 1 -18.52 -26.68 22.05
CA MET A 1 -18.57 -27.02 20.62
C MET A 1 -18.34 -25.71 19.89
N ALA A 2 -17.14 -25.46 19.34
CA ALA A 2 -16.90 -24.25 18.56
C ALA A 2 -17.87 -24.25 17.38
N SER A 3 -18.73 -23.24 17.26
CA SER A 3 -19.67 -23.09 16.15
C SER A 3 -18.85 -22.71 14.91
N GLY A 4 -18.37 -23.73 14.18
CA GLY A 4 -17.55 -23.54 12.99
C GLY A 4 -18.34 -22.84 11.89
N SER A 5 -18.08 -21.55 11.71
CA SER A 5 -18.29 -20.90 10.42
C SER A 5 -17.33 -21.51 9.40
N SER A 6 -17.82 -21.74 8.19
CA SER A 6 -16.95 -22.05 7.04
C SER A 6 -15.92 -20.94 6.90
N PHE A 7 -14.64 -21.31 6.77
CA PHE A 7 -13.57 -20.35 6.47
C PHE A 7 -13.93 -19.55 5.22
N LEU A 8 -14.01 -18.22 5.34
CA LEU A 8 -14.33 -17.34 4.22
C LEU A 8 -13.06 -17.04 3.41
N TRP A 9 -13.19 -17.09 2.09
CA TRP A 9 -12.11 -16.83 1.15
C TRP A 9 -12.62 -15.98 -0.02
N ALA A 10 -11.80 -15.03 -0.47
CA ALA A 10 -12.00 -14.28 -1.70
C ALA A 10 -10.71 -14.31 -2.54
N ASP A 11 -10.79 -14.68 -3.81
CA ASP A 11 -9.59 -14.77 -4.67
C ASP A 11 -8.97 -13.40 -4.96
N THR A 12 -9.82 -12.38 -5.15
CA THR A 12 -9.43 -11.03 -5.58
C THR A 12 -10.20 -9.96 -4.84
N MET A 13 -9.74 -8.70 -4.93
CA MET A 13 -10.43 -7.54 -4.36
C MET A 13 -11.86 -7.39 -4.92
N THR A 14 -12.06 -7.73 -6.20
CA THR A 14 -13.40 -7.77 -6.81
C THR A 14 -14.31 -8.78 -6.13
N ASN A 15 -13.79 -9.97 -5.81
CA ASN A 15 -14.58 -10.98 -5.09
C ASN A 15 -14.88 -10.54 -3.65
N LEU A 16 -13.90 -9.96 -2.95
CA LEU A 16 -14.10 -9.44 -1.59
C LEU A 16 -15.21 -8.38 -1.53
N ARG A 17 -15.27 -7.49 -2.53
CA ARG A 17 -16.34 -6.49 -2.67
C ARG A 17 -17.72 -7.09 -2.93
N GLY A 18 -17.81 -8.36 -3.32
CA GLY A 18 -19.06 -9.10 -3.47
C GLY A 18 -19.54 -9.74 -2.16
N VAL A 19 -18.74 -9.72 -1.09
CA VAL A 19 -19.05 -10.38 0.17
C VAL A 19 -19.39 -9.33 1.23
N THR A 20 -20.60 -9.37 1.77
CA THR A 20 -20.96 -8.64 3.00
C THR A 20 -20.72 -9.56 4.20
N GLY A 21 -19.99 -9.08 5.21
CA GLY A 21 -19.80 -9.84 6.43
C GLY A 21 -21.15 -10.07 7.11
N SER A 22 -21.52 -11.34 7.28
CA SER A 22 -22.67 -11.75 8.06
C SER A 22 -22.30 -13.04 8.79
N ASP A 23 -22.42 -13.02 10.10
CA ASP A 23 -22.47 -14.24 10.90
C ASP A 23 -23.84 -14.31 11.59
N SER A 24 -24.32 -15.53 11.82
CA SER A 24 -25.62 -15.78 12.45
C SER A 24 -25.58 -15.67 13.97
N SER A 25 -24.40 -15.39 14.54
CA SER A 25 -24.21 -15.08 15.96
C SER A 25 -24.01 -13.59 16.12
N SER A 26 -24.83 -12.93 16.95
CA SER A 26 -24.73 -11.49 17.25
C SER A 26 -23.45 -11.08 18.01
N ALA A 27 -22.36 -11.85 17.90
CA ALA A 27 -21.16 -11.75 18.74
C ALA A 27 -19.82 -11.93 17.99
N SER A 28 -19.79 -12.22 16.68
CA SER A 28 -18.50 -12.35 15.96
C SER A 28 -18.33 -11.30 14.88
N GLU A 29 -17.10 -10.82 14.76
CA GLU A 29 -16.61 -10.13 13.56
C GLU A 29 -16.10 -11.23 12.61
N PRO A 30 -16.86 -11.63 11.56
CA PRO A 30 -16.36 -12.63 10.64
C PRO A 30 -15.03 -12.19 10.04
N ALA A 31 -14.15 -13.15 9.76
CA ALA A 31 -12.88 -12.91 9.10
C ALA A 31 -12.87 -13.58 7.72
N ILE A 32 -12.18 -12.96 6.76
CA ILE A 32 -12.03 -13.45 5.39
C ILE A 32 -10.58 -13.35 4.94
N LEU A 33 -10.07 -14.39 4.28
CA LEU A 33 -8.76 -14.38 3.64
C LEU A 33 -8.88 -13.96 2.18
N LEU A 34 -8.11 -12.94 1.80
CA LEU A 34 -7.94 -12.47 0.43
C LEU A 34 -6.71 -13.14 -0.20
N GLY A 35 -6.90 -13.79 -1.35
CA GLY A 35 -5.83 -14.48 -2.08
C GLY A 35 -4.85 -13.54 -2.80
N GLY A 36 -5.30 -12.36 -3.21
CA GLY A 36 -4.52 -11.33 -3.89
C GLY A 36 -5.35 -10.09 -4.20
N TYR A 37 -4.73 -9.02 -4.68
CA TYR A 37 -5.45 -7.80 -5.06
C TYR A 37 -6.20 -7.97 -6.39
N THR A 38 -5.47 -8.22 -7.47
CA THR A 38 -5.98 -8.44 -8.83
C THR A 38 -6.07 -9.93 -9.14
N ALA A 39 -5.10 -10.72 -8.68
CA ALA A 39 -5.05 -12.16 -8.90
C ALA A 39 -4.45 -12.86 -7.68
N PRO A 40 -4.85 -14.12 -7.39
CA PRO A 40 -4.24 -14.88 -6.30
C PRO A 40 -2.71 -14.90 -6.38
N ASN A 41 -2.06 -14.72 -5.23
CA ASN A 41 -0.60 -14.71 -5.05
C ASN A 41 0.15 -13.51 -5.66
N ASP A 42 -0.51 -12.39 -5.94
CA ASP A 42 0.14 -11.14 -6.38
C ASP A 42 0.78 -10.32 -5.23
N GLY A 43 0.70 -10.82 -3.99
CA GLY A 43 1.21 -10.14 -2.79
C GLY A 43 0.25 -9.10 -2.19
N GLY A 44 -0.88 -8.83 -2.85
CA GLY A 44 -1.92 -7.92 -2.37
C GLY A 44 -2.93 -8.53 -1.39
N GLY A 45 -2.84 -9.85 -1.17
CA GLY A 45 -3.74 -10.62 -0.30
C GLY A 45 -3.57 -10.32 1.20
N GLY A 46 -4.29 -11.02 2.05
CA GLY A 46 -4.21 -10.85 3.51
C GLY A 46 -5.53 -11.12 4.24
N LEU A 47 -5.49 -11.05 5.57
CA LEU A 47 -6.65 -11.29 6.42
C LEU A 47 -7.41 -9.99 6.70
N PHE A 48 -8.74 -10.06 6.65
CA PHE A 48 -9.64 -8.96 6.98
C PHE A 48 -10.65 -9.42 8.03
N TYR A 49 -11.08 -8.50 8.90
CA TYR A 49 -12.24 -8.68 9.77
C TYR A 49 -13.38 -7.75 9.36
N TRP A 50 -14.59 -8.14 9.68
CA TRP A 50 -15.78 -7.35 9.42
C TRP A 50 -16.13 -6.43 10.59
N ASP A 51 -16.17 -5.13 10.34
CA ASP A 51 -16.66 -4.12 11.27
C ASP A 51 -18.02 -3.62 10.76
N ALA A 52 -19.11 -4.22 11.28
CA ALA A 52 -20.48 -3.93 10.86
C ALA A 52 -20.91 -2.47 11.12
N SER A 53 -20.27 -1.80 12.08
CA SER A 53 -20.62 -0.44 12.51
C SER A 53 -19.92 0.64 11.68
N SER A 54 -18.78 0.31 11.06
CA SER A 54 -17.97 1.28 10.34
C SER A 54 -18.68 1.86 9.12
N SER A 55 -18.61 3.19 9.01
CA SER A 55 -19.04 3.95 7.85
C SER A 55 -17.86 4.57 7.09
N SER A 56 -16.62 4.18 7.42
CA SER A 56 -15.39 4.74 6.83
C SER A 56 -15.41 4.63 5.30
N GLY A 57 -14.78 5.58 4.59
CA GLY A 57 -14.67 5.50 3.14
C GLY A 57 -13.84 4.30 2.70
N ASP A 58 -14.05 3.85 1.47
CA ASP A 58 -13.15 2.89 0.84
C ASP A 58 -11.79 3.53 0.58
N ASP A 59 -10.71 2.89 1.00
CA ASP A 59 -9.34 3.33 0.69
C ASP A 59 -8.65 2.46 -0.37
N GLY A 60 -9.35 1.43 -0.83
CA GLY A 60 -8.85 0.49 -1.81
C GLY A 60 -7.88 -0.56 -1.28
N GLY A 61 -7.50 -0.58 0.00
CA GLY A 61 -6.50 -1.54 0.48
C GLY A 61 -6.63 -2.01 1.92
N THR A 62 -6.89 -1.11 2.87
CA THR A 62 -7.05 -1.46 4.30
C THR A 62 -8.49 -1.40 4.78
N ILE A 63 -9.36 -0.64 4.10
CA ILE A 63 -10.79 -0.51 4.36
C ILE A 63 -11.53 -0.74 3.04
N ILE A 64 -12.23 -1.88 2.97
CA ILE A 64 -12.96 -2.30 1.78
C ILE A 64 -14.47 -2.28 2.07
N VAL A 65 -15.19 -1.50 1.26
CA VAL A 65 -16.64 -1.38 1.22
C VAL A 65 -17.20 -2.45 0.29
N PRO A 66 -18.06 -3.36 0.78
CA PRO A 66 -18.83 -4.25 -0.10
C PRO A 66 -19.78 -3.45 -1.00
N THR A 67 -20.01 -3.98 -2.19
CA THR A 67 -20.85 -3.34 -3.22
C THR A 67 -22.27 -3.13 -2.69
N GLY A 68 -22.76 -1.88 -2.75
CA GLY A 68 -24.09 -1.52 -2.28
C GLY A 68 -24.23 -1.38 -0.75
N SER A 69 -23.15 -1.57 0.02
CA SER A 69 -23.19 -1.46 1.48
C SER A 69 -23.05 0.00 1.93
N THR A 70 -23.98 0.48 2.76
CA THR A 70 -23.90 1.83 3.37
C THR A 70 -23.10 1.83 4.66
N THR A 71 -23.20 0.77 5.46
CA THR A 71 -22.43 0.47 6.68
C THR A 71 -21.71 -0.86 6.53
N GLY A 72 -20.77 -1.17 7.42
CA GLY A 72 -20.03 -2.42 7.37
C GLY A 72 -18.81 -2.35 6.45
N ARG A 73 -17.62 -2.62 7.00
CA ARG A 73 -16.35 -2.62 6.25
C ARG A 73 -15.54 -3.86 6.53
N TRP A 74 -14.91 -4.40 5.50
CA TRP A 74 -13.78 -5.30 5.70
C TRP A 74 -12.55 -4.46 6.02
N LYS A 75 -11.96 -4.67 7.20
CA LYS A 75 -10.76 -3.97 7.68
C LYS A 75 -9.59 -4.94 7.71
N ARG A 76 -8.50 -4.58 7.04
CA ARG A 76 -7.30 -5.39 6.96
C ARG A 76 -6.68 -5.53 8.35
N ILE A 77 -6.26 -6.74 8.69
CA ILE A 77 -5.46 -7.02 9.88
C ILE A 77 -4.00 -6.96 9.46
N TYR A 78 -3.25 -6.00 9.98
CA TYR A 78 -1.85 -5.79 9.65
C TYR A 78 -1.08 -5.10 10.77
N THR A 79 0.25 -5.16 10.69
CA THR A 79 1.19 -4.40 11.51
C THR A 79 2.33 -3.90 10.63
N GLY A 80 2.94 -2.77 10.97
CA GLY A 80 4.06 -2.21 10.21
C GLY A 80 3.60 -1.35 9.03
N PRO A 81 4.47 -1.15 8.02
CA PRO A 81 4.20 -0.25 6.90
C PRO A 81 3.08 -0.79 5.99
N LEU A 82 2.45 0.12 5.23
CA LEU A 82 1.45 -0.20 4.22
C LEU A 82 2.12 -0.69 2.93
N ASP A 83 1.92 -1.95 2.57
CA ASP A 83 2.43 -2.52 1.32
C ASP A 83 1.65 -1.97 0.11
N ILE A 84 2.37 -1.39 -0.86
CA ILE A 84 1.75 -0.82 -2.06
C ILE A 84 0.95 -1.86 -2.88
N ARG A 85 1.28 -3.15 -2.76
CA ARG A 85 0.54 -4.24 -3.42
C ARG A 85 -0.87 -4.39 -2.87
N TRP A 86 -1.12 -4.00 -1.62
CA TRP A 86 -2.46 -4.00 -1.03
C TRP A 86 -3.41 -3.01 -1.70
N PHE A 87 -2.87 -2.04 -2.44
CA PHE A 87 -3.60 -1.02 -3.19
C PHE A 87 -3.54 -1.26 -4.70
N GLY A 88 -3.02 -2.42 -5.12
CA GLY A 88 -2.99 -2.86 -6.51
C GLY A 88 -1.71 -2.51 -7.27
N ALA A 89 -0.63 -2.12 -6.60
CA ALA A 89 0.65 -2.01 -7.27
C ALA A 89 1.18 -3.40 -7.69
N SER A 90 1.83 -3.47 -8.84
CA SER A 90 2.39 -4.70 -9.42
C SER A 90 3.62 -4.39 -10.27
N THR A 91 4.60 -5.30 -10.27
CA THR A 91 5.75 -5.25 -11.17
C THR A 91 5.40 -5.51 -12.63
N SER A 92 4.20 -6.05 -12.91
CA SER A 92 3.66 -6.23 -14.26
C SER A 92 2.84 -5.05 -14.76
N ALA A 93 2.52 -4.08 -13.90
CA ALA A 93 1.77 -2.89 -14.29
C ALA A 93 2.64 -1.96 -15.14
N ALA A 94 2.02 -1.35 -16.16
CA ALA A 94 2.66 -0.32 -16.96
C ALA A 94 2.91 0.97 -16.14
N ASP A 95 2.00 1.27 -15.21
CA ASP A 95 2.07 2.42 -14.31
C ASP A 95 1.43 2.08 -12.97
N ASN A 96 2.13 2.36 -11.87
CA ASN A 96 1.71 2.14 -10.50
C ASN A 96 1.34 3.43 -9.76
N GLU A 97 1.40 4.60 -10.41
CA GLU A 97 1.16 5.92 -9.79
C GLU A 97 -0.11 5.92 -8.94
N ALA A 98 -1.27 5.59 -9.53
CA ALA A 98 -2.56 5.60 -8.83
C ALA A 98 -2.60 4.64 -7.62
N SER A 99 -2.00 3.45 -7.74
CA SER A 99 -1.97 2.46 -6.65
C SER A 99 -1.11 2.95 -5.49
N ILE A 100 0.03 3.56 -5.78
CA ILE A 100 0.94 4.08 -4.75
C ILE A 100 0.34 5.34 -4.10
N GLU A 101 -0.37 6.19 -4.85
CA GLU A 101 -1.08 7.34 -4.29
C GLU A 101 -2.19 6.94 -3.30
N LEU A 102 -2.91 5.85 -3.57
CA LEU A 102 -3.87 5.29 -2.61
C LEU A 102 -3.18 4.85 -1.32
N ALA A 103 -2.02 4.19 -1.41
CA ALA A 103 -1.23 3.80 -0.24
C ALA A 103 -0.76 5.02 0.57
N ILE A 104 -0.29 6.08 -0.10
CA ILE A 104 0.12 7.34 0.54
C ILE A 104 -1.06 8.00 1.26
N LYS A 105 -2.23 8.04 0.62
CA LYS A 105 -3.45 8.61 1.19
C LYS A 105 -3.90 7.81 2.42
N ALA A 106 -3.84 6.49 2.35
CA ALA A 106 -4.21 5.60 3.46
C ALA A 106 -3.23 5.69 4.64
N ALA A 107 -1.95 5.99 4.39
CA ALA A 107 -0.96 6.19 5.45
C ALA A 107 -1.40 7.27 6.45
N GLY A 108 -1.99 8.37 5.94
CA GLY A 108 -2.95 9.29 6.62
C GLY A 108 -2.53 9.97 7.94
N THR A 109 -1.47 9.50 8.59
CA THR A 109 -1.03 9.86 9.93
C THR A 109 0.46 10.21 9.90
N PRO A 110 0.91 11.17 10.73
CA PRO A 110 2.33 11.48 10.83
C PRO A 110 3.15 10.27 11.27
N GLY A 111 4.17 9.91 10.47
CA GLY A 111 5.08 8.80 10.79
C GLY A 111 4.64 7.44 10.25
N ALA A 112 3.53 7.36 9.51
CA ALA A 112 3.20 6.16 8.77
C ALA A 112 4.20 5.94 7.62
N ALA A 113 4.52 4.67 7.35
CA ALA A 113 5.40 4.26 6.28
C ALA A 113 4.62 3.48 5.21
N ILE A 114 4.93 3.73 3.94
CA ILE A 114 4.56 2.83 2.85
C ILE A 114 5.76 1.96 2.50
N LEU A 115 5.51 0.70 2.18
CA LEU A 115 6.51 -0.30 1.83
C LEU A 115 6.51 -0.50 0.31
N ILE A 116 7.67 -0.34 -0.31
CA ILE A 116 7.98 -0.77 -1.67
C ILE A 116 8.63 -2.15 -1.55
N PRO A 117 7.90 -3.24 -1.86
CA PRO A 117 8.43 -4.58 -1.73
C PRO A 117 9.41 -4.88 -2.86
N ALA A 118 10.14 -6.00 -2.74
CA ALA A 118 11.12 -6.40 -3.76
C ALA A 118 10.50 -6.44 -5.18
N GLY A 119 11.24 -5.93 -6.16
CA GLY A 119 10.80 -5.82 -7.55
C GLY A 119 10.88 -4.41 -8.12
N THR A 120 10.70 -4.29 -9.43
CA THR A 120 10.73 -3.02 -10.15
C THR A 120 9.32 -2.53 -10.44
N TYR A 121 8.99 -1.33 -9.96
CA TYR A 121 7.67 -0.71 -10.13
C TYR A 121 7.78 0.48 -11.07
N ASN A 122 7.15 0.37 -12.24
CA ASN A 122 7.07 1.45 -13.22
C ASN A 122 6.02 2.47 -12.77
N LEU A 123 6.31 3.76 -12.98
CA LEU A 123 5.37 4.85 -12.72
C LEU A 123 5.68 6.07 -13.59
N THR A 124 4.72 6.97 -13.76
CA THR A 124 4.99 8.26 -14.38
C THR A 124 5.62 9.23 -13.38
N SER A 125 4.88 9.64 -12.36
CA SER A 125 5.33 10.59 -11.34
C SER A 125 4.80 10.18 -9.97
N LEU A 126 5.30 10.82 -8.92
CA LEU A 126 4.81 10.59 -7.57
C LEU A 126 5.18 11.77 -6.68
N THR A 127 4.32 12.11 -5.72
CA THR A 127 4.68 12.99 -4.61
C THR A 127 4.48 12.28 -3.29
N VAL A 128 5.58 12.01 -2.57
CA VAL A 128 5.56 11.48 -1.21
C VAL A 128 5.58 12.67 -0.24
N PRO A 129 4.53 12.89 0.57
CA PRO A 129 4.47 14.03 1.47
C PRO A 129 5.38 13.84 2.69
N ALA A 130 5.69 14.94 3.38
CA ALA A 130 6.67 14.95 4.48
C ALA A 130 6.31 14.04 5.67
N ASN A 131 5.02 13.76 5.84
CA ASN A 131 4.51 12.94 6.94
C ASN A 131 4.48 11.44 6.64
N VAL A 132 4.92 11.01 5.44
CA VAL A 132 4.93 9.61 5.01
C VAL A 132 6.36 9.16 4.72
N ALA A 133 6.80 8.09 5.36
CA ALA A 133 8.08 7.46 5.06
C ALA A 133 7.95 6.50 3.86
N LEU A 134 8.93 6.53 2.96
CA LEU A 134 9.07 5.61 1.83
C LEU A 134 10.10 4.54 2.19
N GLN A 135 9.63 3.34 2.53
CA GLN A 135 10.46 2.23 2.93
C GLN A 135 10.66 1.25 1.77
N PHE A 136 11.90 0.86 1.50
CA PHE A 136 12.25 -0.11 0.47
C PHE A 136 12.65 -1.44 1.09
N GLU A 137 12.10 -2.55 0.60
CA GLU A 137 12.67 -3.88 0.82
C GLU A 137 13.92 -4.09 -0.04
N ASN A 138 14.74 -5.07 0.32
CA ASN A 138 15.91 -5.43 -0.48
C ASN A 138 15.48 -5.86 -1.90
N GLY A 139 16.05 -5.23 -2.92
CA GLY A 139 15.72 -5.48 -4.33
C GLY A 139 14.50 -4.70 -4.85
N ALA A 140 13.93 -3.80 -4.06
CA ALA A 140 12.89 -2.88 -4.50
C ALA A 140 13.48 -1.71 -5.31
N VAL A 141 12.88 -1.40 -6.46
CA VAL A 141 13.27 -0.28 -7.34
C VAL A 141 12.03 0.46 -7.83
N LEU A 142 12.01 1.79 -7.68
CA LEU A 142 11.08 2.66 -8.39
C LEU A 142 11.69 3.08 -9.74
N ASN A 143 10.93 2.91 -10.83
CA ASN A 143 11.34 3.23 -12.19
C ASN A 143 10.44 4.32 -12.80
N PRO A 144 10.59 5.59 -12.38
CA PRO A 144 9.77 6.68 -12.88
C PRO A 144 10.21 7.16 -14.27
N THR A 145 9.24 7.50 -15.13
CA THR A 145 9.48 8.19 -16.42
C THR A 145 9.43 9.72 -16.29
N GLY A 146 8.73 10.22 -15.27
CA GLY A 146 8.64 11.62 -14.87
C GLY A 146 9.46 11.92 -13.61
N ILE A 147 9.04 12.93 -12.84
CA ILE A 147 9.70 13.33 -11.59
C ILE A 147 8.98 12.69 -10.40
N VAL A 148 9.75 12.10 -9.49
CA VAL A 148 9.28 11.70 -8.17
C VAL A 148 9.76 12.74 -7.16
N THR A 149 8.82 13.35 -6.44
CA THR A 149 9.10 14.30 -5.36
C THR A 149 8.97 13.59 -4.03
N ILE A 150 10.03 13.58 -3.23
CA ILE A 150 10.07 12.93 -1.92
C ILE A 150 10.31 14.00 -0.86
N LEU A 151 9.29 14.25 -0.04
CA LEU A 151 9.36 15.21 1.06
C LEU A 151 9.49 14.52 2.42
N GLY A 152 9.20 13.22 2.48
CA GLY A 152 9.27 12.41 3.69
C GLY A 152 10.55 11.57 3.78
N PRO A 153 10.75 10.83 4.89
CA PRO A 153 11.92 9.99 5.07
C PRO A 153 12.01 8.88 4.01
N VAL A 154 13.24 8.58 3.56
CA VAL A 154 13.53 7.38 2.77
C VAL A 154 14.22 6.37 3.67
N ILE A 155 13.66 5.15 3.75
CA ILE A 155 14.19 4.05 4.56
C ILE A 155 14.65 2.97 3.60
N ALA A 156 15.96 2.91 3.36
CA ALA A 156 16.60 1.93 2.48
C ALA A 156 18.02 1.65 2.96
N HIS A 157 18.61 0.52 2.54
CA HIS A 157 20.02 0.27 2.79
C HIS A 157 20.88 1.23 1.95
N GLU A 158 21.97 1.76 2.51
CA GLU A 158 22.86 2.72 1.85
C GLU A 158 23.50 2.17 0.56
N SER A 159 23.69 0.86 0.49
CA SER A 159 24.32 0.17 -0.65
C SER A 159 23.33 -0.42 -1.66
N GLN A 160 22.02 -0.20 -1.48
CA GLN A 160 20.99 -0.76 -2.36
C GLN A 160 20.62 0.24 -3.46
N GLN A 161 20.44 -0.24 -4.69
CA GLN A 161 19.75 0.54 -5.72
C GLN A 161 18.24 0.55 -5.43
N ILE A 162 17.66 1.75 -5.28
CA ILE A 162 16.22 1.95 -5.03
C ILE A 162 15.53 2.78 -6.12
N PHE A 163 16.30 3.43 -6.98
CA PHE A 163 15.80 4.16 -8.14
C PHE A 163 16.47 3.62 -9.42
N ALA A 164 15.70 3.57 -10.50
CA ALA A 164 16.28 3.28 -11.82
C ALA A 164 17.35 4.34 -12.17
N PRO A 165 18.40 4.01 -12.96
CA PRO A 165 19.49 4.96 -13.24
C PRO A 165 19.03 6.23 -13.97
N SER A 166 17.92 6.16 -14.70
CA SER A 166 17.31 7.29 -15.40
C SER A 166 16.32 8.08 -14.54
N ALA A 167 16.08 7.68 -13.29
CA ALA A 167 15.08 8.30 -12.43
C ALA A 167 15.43 9.74 -12.09
N ARG A 168 14.41 10.61 -12.08
CA ARG A 168 14.53 12.01 -11.66
C ARG A 168 13.86 12.20 -10.32
N ILE A 169 14.65 12.44 -9.27
CA ILE A 169 14.16 12.61 -7.90
C ILE A 169 14.32 14.06 -7.45
N SER A 170 13.25 14.64 -6.90
CA SER A 170 13.27 15.94 -6.22
C SER A 170 13.09 15.74 -4.72
N PHE A 171 13.97 16.31 -3.92
CA PHE A 171 13.84 16.34 -2.45
C PHE A 171 13.36 17.72 -1.94
N PHE A 172 12.85 18.56 -2.85
CA PHE A 172 12.47 19.94 -2.56
C PHE A 172 10.98 20.15 -2.85
N SER A 173 10.27 20.82 -1.93
CA SER A 173 8.86 21.20 -2.11
C SER A 173 8.68 22.55 -2.83
N GLY A 174 9.76 23.28 -3.09
CA GLY A 174 9.70 24.65 -3.63
C GLY A 174 9.26 25.73 -2.63
N LEU A 175 8.98 25.37 -1.37
CA LEU A 175 8.65 26.30 -0.29
C LEU A 175 9.92 26.67 0.51
N VAL A 176 10.17 27.98 0.64
CA VAL A 176 11.24 28.51 1.51
C VAL A 176 10.93 28.19 2.98
N GLY A 177 11.88 27.54 3.68
CA GLY A 177 11.82 27.32 5.14
C GLY A 177 11.85 25.86 5.60
N ASN A 178 11.64 24.89 4.72
CA ASN A 178 11.74 23.47 5.08
C ASN A 178 13.19 22.99 4.94
N SER A 179 13.99 23.17 5.99
CA SER A 179 15.33 22.56 6.10
C SER A 179 15.16 21.09 6.47
N HIS A 180 15.05 20.22 5.47
CA HIS A 180 15.21 18.78 5.65
C HIS A 180 16.58 18.40 5.09
N THR A 181 17.41 17.79 5.92
CA THR A 181 18.66 17.18 5.48
C THR A 181 18.33 15.79 4.94
N TYR A 182 18.56 15.58 3.65
CA TYR A 182 18.43 14.26 3.04
C TYR A 182 19.81 13.65 2.89
N GLU A 183 19.98 12.45 3.42
CA GLU A 183 21.09 11.59 3.03
C GLU A 183 20.73 10.93 1.70
N VAL A 184 21.59 11.10 0.70
CA VAL A 184 21.40 10.54 -0.63
C VAL A 184 22.67 9.80 -1.00
N TYR A 185 22.54 8.50 -1.24
CA TYR A 185 23.66 7.63 -1.57
C TYR A 185 23.73 7.43 -3.09
N ALA A 186 24.93 7.50 -3.67
CA ALA A 186 25.09 7.27 -5.11
C ALA A 186 24.63 5.86 -5.53
N ALA A 187 24.80 4.88 -4.64
CA ALA A 187 24.33 3.50 -4.84
C ALA A 187 22.82 3.40 -5.02
N TRP A 188 22.03 4.34 -4.47
CA TRP A 188 20.57 4.39 -4.69
C TRP A 188 20.19 4.54 -6.17
N PHE A 189 21.11 5.04 -7.00
CA PHE A 189 20.96 5.22 -8.44
C PHE A 189 21.79 4.21 -9.27
N GLY A 190 22.34 3.17 -8.63
CA GLY A 190 23.09 2.11 -9.29
C GLY A 190 24.59 2.37 -9.45
N ALA A 191 25.17 3.34 -8.73
CA ALA A 191 26.63 3.48 -8.67
C ALA A 191 27.27 2.36 -7.84
N VAL A 192 28.41 1.84 -8.30
CA VAL A 192 29.22 0.79 -7.66
C VAL A 192 30.49 1.38 -7.07
#